data_AF-A0A3N5DIL8-F1
#
_entry.id   AF-A0A3N5DIL8-F1
#
_cell.length_a   1.000
_cell.length_b   1.000
_cell.length_c   1.000
_cell.angle_alpha   90.00
_cell.angle_beta   90.00
_cell.angle_gamma   90.00
#
_symmetry.space_group_name_H-M   'P 1'
#
loop_
_entity.id
_entity.type
_entity.pdbx_description
1 polymer ?
#
loop_
_entity_poly.entity_id
_entity_poly.type
_entity_poly.pdbx_seq_one_letter_code
_entity_poly.pdbx_strand_id
1 'polypeptide(L)'
;MSGHTPGYFVTRDGRVFSVKSNWRGYGEREMRLEPNADGYPSVRLTINGKRSRLAVHRLVAREYLSPRPSPAHEVRHLDGDKTNNSVENLAWGTTKENAEDRERHGRTSRGQKHSIAIKKGLEAANVAAD
;
A
#
# COMPACT_ATOMS: atom_id res chain seq x y z
N MET A 1 -11.43 -12.77 19.96
CA MET A 1 -11.89 -11.37 20.12
C MET A 1 -10.74 -10.50 19.66
N SER A 2 -10.78 -10.16 18.38
CA SER A 2 -9.62 -9.67 17.62
C SER A 2 -9.86 -8.21 17.26
N GLY A 3 -8.86 -7.37 17.50
CA GLY A 3 -8.69 -6.15 16.71
C GLY A 3 -9.25 -4.84 17.22
N HIS A 4 -8.39 -4.06 17.88
CA HIS A 4 -8.70 -2.74 18.42
C HIS A 4 -8.88 -1.67 17.31
N THR A 5 -10.04 -1.67 16.64
CA THR A 5 -10.59 -0.47 16.01
C THR A 5 -12.02 -0.23 16.51
N PRO A 6 -12.21 0.40 17.69
CA PRO A 6 -13.52 0.49 18.34
C PRO A 6 -14.61 1.04 17.42
N GLY A 7 -15.61 0.22 17.10
CA GLY A 7 -16.73 0.58 16.23
C GLY A 7 -16.51 0.33 14.74
N TYR A 8 -15.40 -0.31 14.35
CA TYR A 8 -15.14 -0.71 12.97
C TYR A 8 -14.63 -2.15 12.90
N PHE A 9 -14.89 -2.79 11.77
CA PHE A 9 -14.42 -4.14 11.45
C PHE A 9 -13.64 -4.09 10.14
N VAL A 10 -12.54 -4.83 10.06
CA VAL A 10 -11.69 -4.91 8.87
C VAL A 10 -11.61 -6.36 8.45
N THR A 11 -11.86 -6.63 7.18
CA THR A 11 -11.82 -7.97 6.59
C THR A 11 -10.43 -8.32 6.07
N ARG A 12 -10.19 -9.62 5.83
CA ARG A 12 -8.90 -10.13 5.31
C ARG A 12 -8.60 -9.68 3.88
N ASP A 13 -9.61 -9.36 3.08
CA ASP A 13 -9.50 -8.84 1.71
C ASP A 13 -9.39 -7.30 1.65
N GLY A 14 -9.41 -6.62 2.81
CA GLY A 14 -9.18 -5.17 2.89
C GLY A 14 -10.42 -4.30 2.80
N ARG A 15 -11.62 -4.85 3.00
CA ARG A 15 -12.83 -4.03 3.20
C ARG A 15 -12.96 -3.60 4.65
N VAL A 16 -13.50 -2.41 4.87
CA VAL A 16 -13.70 -1.82 6.19
C VAL A 16 -15.18 -1.56 6.41
N PHE A 17 -15.71 -2.00 7.53
CA PHE A 17 -17.10 -1.85 7.93
C PHE A 17 -17.20 -1.00 9.20
N SER A 18 -18.20 -0.13 9.28
CA SER A 18 -18.63 0.49 10.53
C SER A 18 -19.64 -0.42 11.21
N VAL A 19 -19.37 -0.85 12.44
CA VAL A 19 -20.26 -1.74 13.21
C VAL A 19 -21.14 -0.99 14.21
N LYS A 20 -21.02 0.34 14.28
CA LYS A 20 -21.92 1.16 15.09
C LYS A 20 -23.24 1.37 14.37
N SER A 21 -24.35 1.01 15.03
CA SER A 21 -25.66 1.55 14.69
C SER A 21 -25.58 3.07 14.75
N ASN A 22 -25.77 3.72 13.62
CA ASN A 22 -26.03 5.15 13.64
C ASN A 22 -27.39 5.39 14.33
N TRP A 23 -27.69 6.64 14.71
CA TRP A 23 -28.97 6.98 15.36
C TRP A 23 -30.20 6.56 14.51
N ARG A 24 -29.99 6.30 13.21
CA ARG A 24 -31.01 5.88 12.24
C ARG A 24 -31.19 4.35 12.16
N GLY A 25 -30.54 3.57 13.02
CA GLY A 25 -30.73 2.12 13.10
C GLY A 25 -30.11 1.30 11.95
N TYR A 26 -29.29 1.91 11.08
CA TYR A 26 -28.57 1.15 10.08
C TYR A 26 -27.42 0.41 10.77
N GLY A 27 -27.41 -0.92 10.65
CA GLY A 27 -26.38 -1.80 11.19
C GLY A 27 -25.04 -1.65 10.46
N GLU A 28 -24.38 -2.77 10.20
CA GLU A 28 -23.07 -2.78 9.55
C GLU A 28 -23.10 -2.06 8.20
N ARG A 29 -22.15 -1.13 8.00
CA ARG A 29 -22.03 -0.38 6.75
C ARG A 29 -20.61 -0.47 6.23
N GLU A 30 -20.46 -0.87 4.96
CA GLU A 30 -19.18 -0.78 4.26
C GLU A 30 -18.75 0.68 4.07
N MET A 31 -17.52 0.97 4.47
CA MET A 31 -16.91 2.28 4.41
C MET A 31 -16.30 2.51 3.03
N ARG A 32 -16.51 3.71 2.48
CA ARG A 32 -15.89 4.09 1.21
C ARG A 32 -14.38 4.25 1.39
N LEU A 33 -13.62 3.60 0.52
CA LEU A 33 -12.17 3.73 0.42
C LEU A 33 -11.82 4.80 -0.62
N GLU A 34 -10.87 5.67 -0.27
CA GLU A 34 -10.34 6.70 -1.17
C GLU A 34 -8.82 6.61 -1.23
N PRO A 35 -8.20 6.68 -2.43
CA PRO A 35 -6.74 6.70 -2.54
C PRO A 35 -6.18 7.95 -1.82
N ASN A 36 -5.12 7.76 -1.05
CA ASN A 36 -4.36 8.84 -0.44
C ASN A 36 -3.43 9.52 -1.49
N ALA A 37 -2.67 10.53 -1.08
CA ALA A 37 -1.73 11.22 -1.97
C ALA A 37 -0.68 10.28 -2.59
N ASP A 38 -0.35 9.19 -1.91
CA ASP A 38 0.61 8.17 -2.36
C ASP A 38 -0.04 7.04 -3.18
N GLY A 39 -1.35 7.10 -3.42
CA GLY A 39 -2.13 6.12 -4.18
C GLY A 39 -2.60 4.89 -3.39
N TYR A 40 -2.41 4.83 -2.08
CA TYR A 40 -2.94 3.75 -1.23
C TYR A 40 -4.40 3.97 -0.86
N PRO A 41 -5.27 2.96 -0.98
CA PRO A 41 -6.62 3.02 -0.44
C PRO A 41 -6.60 3.34 1.05
N SER A 42 -7.43 4.29 1.45
CA SER A 42 -7.51 4.76 2.83
C SER A 42 -8.95 5.08 3.21
N VAL A 43 -9.25 4.96 4.50
CA VAL A 43 -10.57 5.17 5.06
C VAL A 43 -10.49 6.24 6.14
N ARG A 44 -11.55 7.05 6.25
CA ARG A 44 -11.69 8.03 7.33
C ARG A 44 -12.46 7.39 8.47
N LEU A 45 -11.79 7.18 9.60
CA LEU A 45 -12.37 6.59 10.80
C LEU A 45 -12.44 7.63 11.91
N THR A 46 -13.53 7.59 12.67
CA THR A 46 -13.69 8.37 13.91
C THR A 46 -13.44 7.46 15.10
N ILE A 47 -12.31 7.62 15.76
CA ILE A 47 -11.91 6.82 16.92
C ILE A 47 -11.79 7.77 18.11
N ASN A 48 -12.51 7.48 19.20
CA ASN A 48 -12.52 8.31 20.42
C ASN A 48 -12.81 9.81 20.15
N GLY A 49 -13.77 10.10 19.26
CA GLY A 49 -14.15 11.46 18.89
C GLY A 49 -13.18 12.17 17.94
N LYS A 50 -12.03 11.59 17.62
CA LYS A 50 -11.06 12.14 16.67
C LYS A 50 -11.20 11.48 15.30
N ARG A 51 -11.28 12.29 14.26
CA ARG A 51 -11.35 11.84 12.87
C ARG A 51 -9.93 11.72 12.33
N SER A 52 -9.56 10.53 11.88
CA SER A 52 -8.25 10.24 11.30
C SER A 52 -8.40 9.49 9.99
N ARG A 53 -7.52 9.76 9.03
CA ARG A 53 -7.42 9.00 7.79
C ARG A 53 -6.37 7.91 7.97
N LEU A 54 -6.78 6.66 7.77
CA LEU A 54 -5.93 5.49 7.95
C LEU A 54 -5.84 4.68 6.66
N ALA A 55 -4.64 4.23 6.31
CA ALA A 55 -4.41 3.41 5.13
C ALA A 55 -4.90 1.98 5.39
N VAL A 56 -5.59 1.40 4.40
CA VAL A 56 -6.26 0.10 4.54
C VAL A 56 -5.25 -1.03 4.75
N HIS A 57 -4.17 -1.08 3.96
CA HIS A 57 -3.11 -2.07 4.16
C HIS A 57 -2.54 -2.08 5.59
N ARG A 58 -2.43 -0.92 6.25
CA ARG A 58 -1.96 -0.84 7.65
C ARG A 58 -2.98 -1.41 8.63
N LEU A 59 -4.26 -1.19 8.37
CA LEU A 59 -5.33 -1.77 9.17
C LEU A 59 -5.34 -3.30 9.04
N VAL A 60 -5.33 -3.82 7.82
CA VAL A 60 -5.30 -5.27 7.56
C VAL A 60 -4.05 -5.91 8.18
N ALA A 61 -2.89 -5.30 7.98
CA ALA A 61 -1.63 -5.79 8.53
C ALA A 61 -1.65 -5.84 10.06
N ARG A 62 -2.16 -4.78 10.71
CA ARG A 62 -2.25 -4.74 12.18
C ARG A 62 -3.20 -5.80 12.74
N GLU A 63 -4.24 -6.15 11.99
CA GLU A 63 -5.29 -7.08 12.43
C GLU A 63 -4.96 -8.54 12.17
N TYR A 64 -4.32 -8.84 11.04
CA TYR A 64 -4.17 -10.22 10.57
C TYR A 64 -2.73 -10.70 10.41
N LEU A 65 -1.74 -9.79 10.36
CA LEU A 65 -0.34 -10.19 10.34
C LEU A 65 0.19 -10.32 11.77
N SER A 66 1.24 -11.12 11.91
CA SER A 66 2.02 -11.19 13.14
C SER A 66 2.46 -9.80 13.61
N PRO A 67 2.68 -9.60 14.92
CA PRO A 67 3.14 -8.33 15.45
C PRO A 67 4.34 -7.80 14.66
N ARG A 68 4.31 -6.51 14.37
CA ARG A 68 5.36 -5.81 13.66
C ARG A 68 6.73 -6.15 14.29
N PRO A 69 7.67 -6.77 13.56
CA PRO A 69 8.93 -7.25 14.13
C PRO A 69 9.81 -6.12 14.68
N SER A 70 9.80 -4.95 14.04
CA SER A 70 10.56 -3.79 14.50
C SER A 70 9.97 -2.46 13.97
N PRO A 71 10.23 -1.33 14.65
CA PRO A 71 9.91 0.01 14.16
C PRO A 71 10.52 0.37 12.79
N ALA A 72 11.49 -0.39 12.28
CA ALA A 72 12.00 -0.19 10.92
C ALA A 72 11.15 -0.90 9.84
N HIS A 73 10.25 -1.80 10.25
CA HIS A 73 9.42 -2.56 9.31
C HIS A 73 8.18 -1.78 8.92
N GLU A 74 7.91 -1.76 7.63
CA GLU A 74 6.74 -1.21 7.01
C GLU A 74 5.93 -2.32 6.34
N VAL A 75 4.66 -2.05 6.07
CA VAL A 75 3.81 -2.99 5.34
C VAL A 75 4.15 -2.87 3.85
N ARG A 76 4.46 -3.99 3.21
CA ARG A 76 4.76 -4.10 1.78
C ARG A 76 3.70 -4.93 1.05
N HIS A 77 3.52 -4.64 -0.23
CA HIS A 77 2.64 -5.36 -1.16
C HIS A 77 3.48 -6.27 -2.04
N LEU A 78 3.24 -7.59 -1.97
CA LEU A 78 4.06 -8.61 -2.63
C LEU A 78 3.90 -8.65 -4.16
N ASP A 79 2.78 -8.14 -4.68
CA ASP A 79 2.51 -7.97 -6.12
C ASP A 79 2.88 -6.55 -6.64
N GLY A 80 3.25 -5.64 -5.74
CA GLY A 80 3.47 -4.24 -6.01
C GLY A 80 2.22 -3.44 -6.41
N ASP A 81 1.02 -4.00 -6.29
CA ASP A 81 -0.25 -3.31 -6.46
C ASP A 81 -0.74 -2.77 -5.11
N LYS A 82 -0.74 -1.44 -4.99
CA LYS A 82 -1.16 -0.72 -3.78
C LYS A 82 -2.65 -0.92 -3.46
N THR A 83 -3.45 -1.34 -4.42
CA THR A 83 -4.89 -1.52 -4.27
C THR A 83 -5.28 -2.90 -3.75
N ASN A 84 -4.40 -3.90 -3.92
CA ASN A 84 -4.60 -5.25 -3.40
C ASN A 84 -4.20 -5.32 -1.92
N ASN A 85 -5.16 -4.99 -1.04
CA ASN A 85 -4.95 -4.95 0.40
C ASN A 85 -5.24 -6.30 1.10
N SER A 86 -5.27 -7.40 0.35
CA SER A 86 -5.50 -8.73 0.91
C SER A 86 -4.36 -9.13 1.83
N VAL A 87 -4.66 -9.73 2.99
CA VAL A 87 -3.64 -10.16 3.97
C VAL A 87 -2.56 -11.03 3.35
N GLU A 88 -2.91 -11.89 2.40
CA GLU A 88 -1.98 -12.78 1.70
C GLU A 88 -0.99 -12.01 0.79
N ASN A 89 -1.36 -10.81 0.38
CA ASN A 89 -0.52 -9.91 -0.41
C ASN A 89 0.28 -8.92 0.46
N LEU A 90 0.07 -8.91 1.77
CA LEU A 90 0.73 -8.00 2.70
C LEU A 90 1.78 -8.72 3.53
N ALA A 91 2.95 -8.12 3.67
CA ALA A 91 3.99 -8.60 4.57
C ALA A 91 4.64 -7.44 5.33
N TRP A 92 5.27 -7.74 6.46
CA TRP A 92 6.23 -6.82 7.06
C TRP A 92 7.55 -6.91 6.30
N GLY A 93 8.15 -5.77 5.99
CA GLY A 93 9.46 -5.72 5.38
C GLY A 93 10.18 -4.40 5.67
N THR A 94 11.49 -4.42 5.52
CA THR A 94 12.35 -3.25 5.61
C THR A 94 12.32 -2.43 4.33
N THR A 95 12.82 -1.19 4.40
CA THR A 95 12.95 -0.33 3.21
C THR A 95 13.83 -0.97 2.13
N LYS A 96 14.81 -1.81 2.52
CA LYS A 96 15.67 -2.54 1.59
C LYS A 96 14.88 -3.60 0.81
N GLU A 97 14.11 -4.43 1.51
CA GLU A 97 13.27 -5.45 0.87
C GLU A 97 12.22 -4.81 -0.06
N ASN A 98 11.63 -3.69 0.35
CA ASN A 98 10.71 -2.94 -0.50
C ASN A 98 11.41 -2.37 -1.75
N ALA A 99 12.68 -1.97 -1.66
CA ALA A 99 13.47 -1.55 -2.82
C ALA A 99 13.78 -2.74 -3.76
N GLU A 100 14.10 -3.90 -3.20
CA GLU A 100 14.32 -5.14 -3.95
C GLU A 100 13.04 -5.59 -4.67
N ASP A 101 11.87 -5.53 -4.02
CA ASP A 101 10.58 -5.80 -4.66
C ASP A 101 10.34 -4.83 -5.83
N ARG A 102 10.62 -3.53 -5.66
CA ARG A 102 10.48 -2.55 -6.75
C ARG A 102 11.39 -2.86 -7.95
N GLU A 103 12.60 -3.37 -7.69
CA GLU A 103 13.51 -3.84 -8.74
C GLU A 103 12.97 -5.09 -9.41
N ARG A 104 12.50 -6.07 -8.63
CA ARG A 104 11.91 -7.32 -9.13
C ARG A 104 10.66 -7.08 -9.99
N HIS A 105 9.83 -6.12 -9.59
CA HIS A 105 8.62 -5.74 -10.33
C HIS A 105 8.88 -4.79 -11.51
N GLY A 106 10.15 -4.49 -11.83
CA GLY A 106 10.51 -3.64 -12.98
C GLY A 106 10.01 -2.20 -12.88
N ARG A 107 9.64 -1.73 -11.68
CA ARG A 107 9.14 -0.35 -11.44
C ARG A 107 10.27 0.63 -11.13
N THR A 108 11.52 0.23 -11.30
CA THR A 108 12.65 1.14 -11.17
C THR A 108 12.88 1.86 -12.49
N SER A 109 12.72 3.20 -12.46
CA SER A 109 13.24 4.09 -13.49
C SER A 109 14.76 4.18 -13.40
N ARG A 110 15.48 3.05 -13.41
CA ARG A 110 16.91 3.13 -13.73
C ARG A 110 16.91 3.66 -15.16
N GLY A 111 17.53 4.82 -15.37
CA GLY A 111 17.59 5.53 -16.65
C GLY A 111 18.30 4.76 -17.77
N GLN A 112 18.15 3.44 -17.85
CA GLN A 112 18.61 2.58 -18.92
C GLN A 112 18.10 3.10 -20.26
N LYS A 113 16.83 3.53 -20.37
CA LYS A 113 16.33 4.17 -21.60
C LYS A 113 17.12 5.45 -21.96
N HIS A 114 17.46 6.28 -20.97
CA HIS A 114 18.25 7.50 -21.17
C HIS A 114 19.70 7.17 -21.57
N SER A 115 20.33 6.20 -20.88
CA SER A 115 21.70 5.75 -21.16
C SER A 115 21.82 5.05 -22.52
N ILE A 116 20.84 4.22 -22.90
CA ILE A 116 20.79 3.55 -24.21
C ILE A 116 20.59 4.57 -25.34
N ALA A 117 19.74 5.59 -25.14
CA ALA A 117 19.54 6.64 -26.13
C ALA A 117 20.82 7.46 -26.39
N ILE A 118 21.57 7.81 -25.33
CA ILE A 118 22.87 8.50 -25.47
C ILE A 118 23.87 7.62 -26.22
N LYS A 119 23.98 6.33 -25.87
CA LYS A 119 24.92 5.41 -26.54
C LYS A 119 24.63 5.27 -28.03
N LYS A 120 23.36 5.13 -28.39
CA LYS A 120 22.91 5.00 -29.79
C LYS A 120 23.18 6.27 -30.60
N GLY A 121 23.04 7.44 -29.99
CA GLY A 121 23.38 8.73 -30.62
C GLY A 121 24.89 8.89 -30.87
N LEU A 122 25.72 8.42 -29.92
CA LEU A 122 27.17 8.48 -30.03
C LEU A 122 27.72 7.53 -31.12
N GLU A 123 27.17 6.31 -31.20
CA GLU A 123 27.55 5.33 -32.24
C GLU A 123 27.15 5.80 -33.64
N ALA A 124 25.97 6.41 -33.80
CA ALA A 124 25.53 6.96 -35.08
C ALA A 124 26.39 8.15 -35.56
N ALA A 125 26.92 8.96 -34.64
CA ALA A 125 27.82 10.07 -34.98
C ALA A 125 29.21 9.61 -35.43
N ASN A 126 29.72 8.51 -34.87
CA ASN A 126 31.03 7.97 -35.26
C ASN A 126 31.03 7.24 -36.61
N VAL A 127 29.90 6.67 -37.03
CA VAL A 127 29.78 5.97 -38.33
C VAL A 127 29.59 6.94 -39.50
N ALA A 128 29.13 8.17 -39.24
CA ALA A 128 28.96 9.20 -40.28
C ALA A 128 30.22 10.05 -40.54
N ALA A 129 31.30 9.80 -39.81
CA ALA A 129 32.56 10.54 -39.89
C ALA A 129 33.70 9.77 -40.60
N ASP A 130 33.39 8.60 -41.18
CA ASP A 130 34.25 7.76 -42.04
C ASP A 130 33.68 7.77 -43.48
#